data_AF-A0AAW5VTI3-F1
#
_entry.id   AF-A0AAW5VTI3-F1
#
_cell.length_a   1.000
_cell.length_b   1.000
_cell.length_c   1.000
_cell.angle_alpha   90.00
_cell.angle_beta   90.00
_cell.angle_gamma   90.00
#
_symmetry.space_group_name_H-M   'P 1'
#
loop_
_entity.id
_entity.type
_entity.pdbx_description
1 polymer ?
#
loop_
_entity_poly.entity_id
_entity_poly.type
_entity_poly.pdbx_seq_one_letter_code
_entity_poly.pdbx_strand_id
1 'polypeptide(L)'
;MEENLNRLRMQGIPIDKLSKLKPGNILIVGDIPETKLNRVKIQSRLYIKFSAFPGERFETRIDSVSDVIDPVSRTVKVLIVTKNTNNQFKPGMFGTGQVELENIEALSVPNESIILIGDTSYIFKRVDASTFQRIQVETGIETEEYTQVLSGLKINDQVVSHGSTLLKGLSFGY
;
A
#
# COMPACT_ATOMS: atom_id res chain seq x y z
N MET A 1 29.91 -20.00 15.03
CA MET A 1 28.42 -19.91 15.09
C MET A 1 27.94 -18.47 15.19
N GLU A 2 28.54 -17.63 16.05
CA GLU A 2 28.19 -16.18 16.18
C GLU A 2 28.31 -15.36 14.89
N GLU A 3 29.30 -15.65 14.06
CA GLU A 3 29.52 -14.90 12.81
C GLU A 3 28.36 -15.07 11.81
N ASN A 4 27.80 -16.29 11.69
CA ASN A 4 26.62 -16.54 10.85
C ASN A 4 25.36 -15.84 11.40
N LEU A 5 25.21 -15.80 12.72
CA LEU A 5 24.11 -15.09 13.38
C LEU A 5 24.21 -13.58 13.10
N ASN A 6 25.39 -12.99 13.25
CA ASN A 6 25.62 -11.58 12.93
C ASN A 6 25.34 -11.25 11.47
N ARG A 7 25.67 -12.14 10.52
CA ARG A 7 25.34 -11.95 9.10
C ARG A 7 23.83 -11.94 8.85
N LEU A 8 23.06 -12.80 9.51
CA LEU A 8 21.60 -12.81 9.41
C LEU A 8 20.98 -11.54 9.99
N ARG A 9 21.53 -11.05 11.10
CA ARG A 9 21.16 -9.76 11.71
C ARG A 9 21.41 -8.59 10.76
N MET A 10 22.58 -8.54 10.15
CA MET A 10 22.92 -7.51 9.16
C MET A 10 22.09 -7.60 7.88
N GLN A 11 21.57 -8.79 7.55
CA GLN A 11 20.61 -8.98 6.47
C GLN A 11 19.17 -8.67 6.87
N GLY A 12 18.91 -8.13 8.07
CA GLY A 12 17.58 -7.74 8.52
C GLY A 12 16.67 -8.91 8.93
N ILE A 13 17.22 -10.11 9.12
CA ILE A 13 16.48 -11.29 9.58
C ILE A 13 16.52 -11.35 11.12
N PRO A 14 15.37 -11.24 11.81
CA PRO A 14 15.31 -11.31 13.27
C PRO A 14 15.59 -12.75 13.75
N ILE A 15 16.78 -12.93 14.33
CA ILE A 15 17.28 -14.20 14.85
C ILE A 15 16.35 -14.77 15.93
N ASP A 16 15.79 -13.91 16.77
CA ASP A 16 14.87 -14.31 17.83
C ASP A 16 13.62 -15.01 17.28
N LYS A 17 13.18 -14.65 16.07
CA LYS A 17 12.07 -15.34 15.40
C LYS A 17 12.50 -16.65 14.76
N LEU A 18 13.68 -16.70 14.14
CA LEU A 18 14.22 -17.94 13.59
C LEU A 18 14.33 -19.04 14.64
N SER A 19 14.81 -18.69 15.84
CA SER A 19 14.92 -19.64 16.97
C SER A 19 13.57 -20.16 17.49
N LYS A 20 12.48 -19.45 17.20
CA LYS A 20 11.12 -19.77 17.66
C LYS A 20 10.25 -20.39 16.56
N LEU A 21 10.80 -20.64 15.37
CA LEU A 21 10.07 -21.32 14.30
C LEU A 21 9.72 -22.74 14.75
N LYS A 22 8.43 -23.04 14.72
CA LYS A 22 7.95 -24.40 15.01
C LYS A 22 8.41 -25.36 13.90
N PRO A 23 8.78 -26.60 14.24
CA PRO A 23 9.05 -27.63 13.24
C PRO A 23 7.88 -27.75 12.25
N GLY A 24 8.18 -27.81 10.95
CA GLY A 24 7.18 -27.85 9.88
C GLY A 24 6.72 -26.48 9.35
N ASN A 25 7.21 -25.37 9.91
CA ASN A 25 7.03 -24.05 9.31
C ASN A 25 8.20 -23.71 8.38
N ILE A 26 7.92 -22.90 7.36
CA ILE A 26 8.93 -22.31 6.48
C ILE A 26 8.92 -20.79 6.63
N LEU A 27 10.12 -20.21 6.58
CA LEU A 27 10.31 -18.77 6.51
C LEU A 27 10.43 -18.36 5.05
N ILE A 28 9.60 -17.41 4.65
CA ILE A 28 9.68 -16.75 3.36
C ILE A 28 10.13 -15.31 3.62
N VAL A 29 11.16 -14.89 2.88
CA VAL A 29 11.70 -13.53 2.95
C VAL A 29 11.33 -12.83 1.66
N GLY A 30 10.65 -11.69 1.77
CA GLY A 30 10.33 -10.82 0.64
C GLY A 30 11.04 -9.48 0.79
N ASP A 31 11.26 -8.80 -0.33
CA ASP A 31 11.81 -7.46 -0.38
C ASP A 31 10.72 -6.49 -0.86
N ILE A 32 10.48 -5.42 -0.10
CA ILE A 32 9.49 -4.38 -0.43
C ILE A 32 10.22 -3.04 -0.62
N PRO A 33 9.96 -2.28 -1.70
CA PRO A 33 10.53 -0.95 -1.87
C PRO A 33 10.16 0.00 -0.72
N GLU A 34 11.11 0.84 -0.28
CA GLU A 34 10.89 1.82 0.79
C GLU A 34 9.65 2.72 0.55
N THR A 35 9.37 3.05 -0.71
CA THR A 35 8.24 3.90 -1.12
C THR A 35 6.87 3.29 -0.85
N LYS A 36 6.78 1.96 -0.69
CA LYS A 36 5.53 1.24 -0.43
C LYS A 36 5.38 0.86 1.05
N LEU A 37 6.41 1.07 1.87
CA LEU A 37 6.45 0.68 3.28
C LEU A 37 5.26 1.25 4.09
N ASN A 38 4.89 2.51 3.85
CA ASN A 38 3.78 3.17 4.55
C ASN A 38 2.42 2.49 4.34
N ARG A 39 2.26 1.71 3.27
CA ARG A 39 1.01 0.99 2.96
C ARG A 39 1.00 -0.42 3.53
N VAL A 40 2.15 -0.94 3.96
CA VAL A 40 2.33 -2.31 4.41
C VAL A 40 2.38 -2.35 5.94
N LYS A 41 1.46 -3.07 6.57
CA LYS A 41 1.39 -3.22 8.03
C LYS A 41 1.72 -4.65 8.43
N ILE A 42 2.17 -4.82 9.67
CA ILE A 42 2.22 -6.16 10.29
C ILE A 42 0.79 -6.73 10.29
N GLN A 43 0.65 -8.03 10.02
CA GLN A 43 -0.63 -8.72 9.79
C GLN A 43 -1.38 -8.36 8.48
N SER A 44 -0.83 -7.50 7.61
CA SER A 44 -1.42 -7.32 6.26
C SER A 44 -1.54 -8.66 5.55
N ARG A 45 -2.71 -8.90 4.95
CA ARG A 45 -2.96 -10.09 4.13
C ARG A 45 -2.10 -10.00 2.88
N LEU A 46 -1.54 -11.13 2.45
CA LEU A 46 -0.75 -11.19 1.24
C LEU A 46 -0.96 -12.53 0.52
N TYR A 47 -0.80 -12.51 -0.79
CA TYR A 47 -0.87 -13.67 -1.65
C TYR A 47 0.50 -13.92 -2.28
N ILE A 48 1.01 -15.15 -2.14
CA ILE A 48 2.27 -15.56 -2.74
C ILE A 48 1.98 -16.47 -3.93
N LYS A 49 2.64 -16.19 -5.05
CA LYS A 49 2.69 -17.07 -6.22
C LYS A 49 4.11 -17.55 -6.39
N PHE A 50 4.33 -18.86 -6.33
CA PHE A 50 5.65 -19.45 -6.57
C PHE A 50 5.77 -19.87 -8.03
N SER A 51 6.95 -19.69 -8.62
CA SER A 51 7.22 -20.15 -9.99
C SER A 51 7.08 -21.67 -10.13
N ALA A 52 7.29 -22.42 -9.04
CA ALA A 52 7.14 -23.87 -8.99
C ALA A 52 5.67 -24.35 -8.98
N PHE A 53 4.71 -23.47 -8.69
CA PHE A 53 3.28 -23.79 -8.65
C PHE A 53 2.48 -22.79 -9.52
N PRO A 54 2.60 -22.86 -10.85
CA PRO A 54 1.90 -21.94 -11.74
C PRO A 54 0.38 -22.06 -11.55
N GLY A 55 -0.29 -20.93 -11.32
CA GLY A 55 -1.74 -20.87 -11.14
C GLY A 55 -2.21 -20.96 -9.69
N GLU A 56 -1.37 -21.42 -8.76
CA GLU A 56 -1.72 -21.44 -7.33
C GLU A 56 -1.40 -20.11 -6.65
N ARG A 57 -2.28 -19.71 -5.73
CA ARG A 57 -2.10 -18.54 -4.86
C ARG A 57 -2.16 -18.99 -3.42
N PHE A 58 -1.10 -18.70 -2.67
CA PHE A 58 -1.02 -19.03 -1.26
C PHE A 58 -1.34 -17.79 -0.44
N GLU A 59 -2.47 -17.80 0.25
CA GLU A 59 -2.85 -16.76 1.18
C GLU A 59 -2.05 -16.88 2.49
N THR A 60 -1.48 -15.77 2.95
CA THR A 60 -0.76 -15.69 4.21
C THR A 60 -0.75 -14.24 4.73
N ARG A 61 0.01 -13.96 5.79
CA ARG A 61 0.12 -12.64 6.40
C ARG A 61 1.57 -12.29 6.71
N ILE A 62 1.86 -11.00 6.74
CA ILE A 62 3.18 -10.49 7.13
C ILE A 62 3.36 -10.71 8.62
N ASP A 63 4.40 -11.46 8.97
CA ASP A 63 4.73 -11.80 10.36
C ASP A 63 5.60 -10.69 10.99
N SER A 64 6.54 -10.12 10.24
CA SER A 64 7.28 -8.92 10.63
C SER A 64 7.86 -8.18 9.44
N VAL A 65 8.14 -6.90 9.66
CA VAL A 65 8.90 -6.04 8.76
C VAL A 65 10.23 -5.73 9.45
N SER A 66 11.32 -5.75 8.72
CA SER A 66 12.64 -5.41 9.24
C SER A 66 12.75 -3.91 9.48
N ASP A 67 13.44 -3.51 10.55
CA ASP A 67 13.73 -2.09 10.85
C ASP A 67 14.93 -1.56 10.05
N VAL A 68 15.57 -2.43 9.25
CA VAL A 68 16.75 -2.11 8.45
C VAL A 68 16.38 -2.04 6.97
N ILE A 69 16.71 -0.91 6.35
CA ILE A 69 16.63 -0.73 4.90
C ILE A 69 17.95 -1.22 4.29
N ASP A 70 17.87 -2.04 3.25
CA ASP A 70 19.03 -2.36 2.42
C ASP A 70 19.37 -1.14 1.55
N PRO A 71 20.52 -0.46 1.76
CA PRO A 71 20.83 0.78 1.06
C PRO A 71 21.18 0.54 -0.42
N VAL A 72 21.49 -0.69 -0.82
CA VAL A 72 21.87 -1.03 -2.19
C VAL A 72 20.61 -1.21 -3.04
N SER A 73 19.65 -1.99 -2.57
CA SER A 73 18.39 -2.23 -3.28
C SER A 73 17.28 -1.23 -2.94
N ARG A 74 17.45 -0.42 -1.88
CA ARG A 74 16.42 0.44 -1.29
C ARG A 74 15.14 -0.32 -0.95
N THR A 75 15.32 -1.55 -0.45
CA THR A 75 14.22 -2.41 -0.03
C THR A 75 14.29 -2.71 1.46
N VAL A 76 13.12 -2.97 2.03
CA VAL A 76 12.93 -3.45 3.39
C VAL A 76 12.54 -4.92 3.33
N LYS A 77 13.14 -5.74 4.20
CA LYS A 77 12.79 -7.16 4.26
C LYS A 77 11.51 -7.36 5.04
N VAL A 78 10.61 -8.15 4.47
CA VAL A 78 9.44 -8.67 5.16
C VAL A 78 9.58 -10.16 5.37
N LEU A 79 9.18 -10.60 6.56
CA LEU A 79 9.27 -11.99 6.98
C LEU A 79 7.87 -12.55 7.08
N ILE A 80 7.69 -13.72 6.49
CA ILE A 80 6.42 -14.40 6.37
C ILE A 80 6.64 -15.82 6.86
N VAL A 81 5.87 -16.23 7.88
CA VAL A 81 5.94 -17.57 8.44
C VAL A 81 4.69 -18.32 8.02
N THR A 82 4.86 -19.40 7.27
CA THR A 82 3.75 -20.25 6.84
C THR A 82 3.99 -21.71 7.18
N LYS A 83 2.91 -22.46 7.35
CA LYS A 83 2.98 -23.92 7.53
C LYS A 83 3.35 -24.56 6.20
N ASN A 84 4.33 -25.44 6.23
CA ASN A 84 4.75 -26.21 5.06
C ASN A 84 4.16 -27.63 5.13
N THR A 85 2.84 -27.72 5.05
CA THR A 85 2.14 -29.02 5.03
C THR A 85 2.65 -29.84 3.85
N ASN A 86 2.94 -31.13 4.07
CA ASN A 86 3.44 -32.05 3.06
C ASN A 86 4.78 -31.67 2.39
N ASN A 87 5.58 -30.76 2.99
CA ASN A 87 6.85 -30.28 2.41
C ASN A 87 6.73 -29.74 0.98
N GLN A 88 5.58 -29.15 0.64
CA GLN A 88 5.33 -28.59 -0.69
C GLN A 88 6.29 -27.44 -1.03
N PHE A 89 6.64 -26.60 -0.05
CA PHE A 89 7.60 -25.51 -0.23
C PHE A 89 9.02 -26.01 0.02
N LYS A 90 9.91 -25.81 -0.95
CA LYS A 90 11.35 -26.14 -0.81
C LYS A 90 12.16 -24.86 -0.60
N PRO A 91 13.18 -24.87 0.28
CA PRO A 91 14.13 -23.77 0.37
C PRO A 91 14.75 -23.45 -1.00
N GLY A 92 14.92 -22.15 -1.30
CA GLY A 92 15.42 -21.68 -2.59
C GLY A 92 14.35 -21.47 -3.67
N MET A 93 13.08 -21.80 -3.40
CA MET A 93 11.98 -21.42 -4.29
C MET A 93 11.84 -19.90 -4.39
N PHE A 94 11.60 -19.42 -5.61
CA PHE A 94 11.32 -18.02 -5.89
C PHE A 94 9.82 -17.82 -6.14
N GLY A 95 9.32 -16.64 -5.76
CA GLY A 95 7.93 -16.27 -5.95
C GLY A 95 7.70 -14.78 -5.84
N THR A 96 6.52 -14.35 -6.26
CA THR A 96 6.06 -12.97 -6.18
C THR A 96 4.98 -12.86 -5.12
N GLY A 97 5.17 -11.93 -4.18
CA GLY A 97 4.17 -11.57 -3.17
C GLY A 97 3.31 -10.40 -3.64
N GLN A 98 2.01 -10.46 -3.36
CA GLN A 98 1.06 -9.37 -3.56
C GLN A 98 0.43 -9.07 -2.20
N VAL A 99 0.76 -7.92 -1.61
CA VAL A 99 0.14 -7.48 -0.36
C VAL A 99 -1.23 -6.90 -0.68
N GLU A 100 -2.25 -7.43 -0.03
CA GLU A 100 -3.60 -6.87 -0.08
C GLU A 100 -3.60 -5.64 0.84
N LEU A 101 -3.79 -4.47 0.24
CA LEU A 101 -3.99 -3.24 0.97
C LEU A 101 -5.44 -3.19 1.43
N GLU A 102 -5.66 -2.74 2.66
CA GLU A 102 -7.03 -2.51 3.14
C GLU A 102 -7.71 -1.51 2.22
N ASN A 103 -8.83 -1.91 1.61
CA ASN A 103 -9.75 -0.97 0.98
C ASN A 103 -10.37 -0.16 2.11
N ILE A 104 -9.96 1.09 2.22
CA ILE A 104 -10.58 2.03 3.15
C ILE A 104 -11.84 2.52 2.45
N GLU A 105 -13.02 2.14 2.98
CA GLU A 105 -14.25 2.82 2.59
C GLU A 105 -14.15 4.27 3.04
N ALA A 106 -13.99 5.17 2.07
CA ALA A 106 -13.91 6.58 2.31
C ALA A 106 -14.61 7.36 1.20
N LEU A 107 -15.10 8.54 1.55
CA LEU A 107 -15.55 9.50 0.54
C LEU A 107 -14.36 9.84 -0.35
N SER A 108 -14.50 9.60 -1.64
CA SER A 108 -13.44 9.84 -2.61
C SER A 108 -14.02 10.46 -3.88
N VAL A 109 -13.17 11.17 -4.59
CA VAL A 109 -13.49 11.78 -5.89
C VAL A 109 -12.41 11.40 -6.91
N PRO A 110 -12.72 11.40 -8.21
CA PRO A 110 -11.69 11.25 -9.24
C PRO A 110 -10.60 12.30 -9.06
N ASN A 111 -9.34 11.94 -9.30
CA ASN A 111 -8.20 12.85 -9.13
C ASN A 111 -8.37 14.16 -9.92
N GLU A 112 -8.98 14.09 -11.11
CA GLU A 112 -9.27 15.24 -11.98
C GLU A 112 -10.27 16.25 -11.38
N SER A 113 -11.08 15.86 -10.38
CA SER A 113 -11.99 16.76 -9.68
C SER A 113 -11.29 17.76 -8.76
N ILE A 114 -10.04 17.48 -8.38
CA ILE A 114 -9.31 18.27 -7.39
C ILE A 114 -8.48 19.35 -8.07
N ILE A 115 -8.61 20.57 -7.56
CA ILE A 115 -7.85 21.72 -8.01
C ILE A 115 -6.97 22.19 -6.87
N LEU A 116 -5.66 22.02 -7.05
CA LEU A 116 -4.66 22.55 -6.13
C LEU A 116 -4.30 24.00 -6.49
N ILE A 117 -4.39 24.89 -5.51
CA ILE A 117 -3.97 26.29 -5.60
C ILE A 117 -3.17 26.64 -4.36
N GLY A 118 -1.87 26.89 -4.55
CA GLY A 118 -0.92 26.92 -3.44
C GLY A 118 -0.94 25.57 -2.73
N ASP A 119 -1.18 25.59 -1.42
CA ASP A 119 -1.26 24.39 -0.57
C ASP A 119 -2.71 23.98 -0.27
N THR A 120 -3.69 24.60 -0.91
CA THR A 120 -5.11 24.37 -0.63
C THR A 120 -5.79 23.64 -1.79
N SER A 121 -6.50 22.57 -1.46
CA SER A 121 -7.30 21.77 -2.40
C SER A 121 -8.74 22.28 -2.48
N TYR A 122 -9.26 22.39 -3.70
CA TYR A 122 -10.63 22.81 -3.99
C TYR A 122 -11.33 21.81 -4.91
N ILE A 123 -12.64 21.66 -4.72
CA ILE A 123 -13.53 20.90 -5.60
C ILE A 123 -14.74 21.77 -5.96
N PHE A 124 -15.22 21.65 -7.19
CA PHE A 124 -16.48 22.27 -7.61
C PHE A 124 -17.65 21.31 -7.39
N LYS A 125 -18.52 21.65 -6.44
CA LYS A 125 -19.77 20.94 -6.18
C LYS A 125 -20.90 21.55 -6.99
N ARG A 126 -21.70 20.71 -7.65
CA ARG A 126 -22.92 21.15 -8.33
C ARG A 126 -24.01 21.50 -7.32
N VAL A 127 -24.54 22.72 -7.42
CA VAL A 127 -25.66 23.19 -6.59
C VAL A 127 -26.97 23.07 -7.35
N ASP A 128 -26.96 23.37 -8.65
CA ASP A 128 -28.11 23.23 -9.55
C ASP A 128 -27.67 22.85 -10.97
N ALA A 129 -28.57 22.94 -11.96
CA ALA A 129 -28.30 22.53 -13.33
C ALA A 129 -27.06 23.20 -13.94
N SER A 130 -26.81 24.47 -13.60
CA SER A 130 -25.78 25.34 -14.20
C SER A 130 -24.84 26.00 -13.18
N THR A 131 -25.14 25.92 -11.88
CA THR A 131 -24.38 26.57 -10.82
C THR A 131 -23.50 25.58 -10.09
N PHE A 132 -22.22 25.95 -9.98
CA PHE A 132 -21.21 25.22 -9.25
C PHE A 132 -20.65 26.08 -8.13
N GLN A 133 -20.53 25.49 -6.95
CA GLN A 133 -19.93 26.12 -5.78
C GLN A 133 -18.51 25.58 -5.60
N ARG A 134 -17.56 26.49 -5.43
CA ARG A 134 -16.21 26.15 -5.00
C ARG A 134 -16.22 25.77 -3.52
N ILE A 135 -15.76 24.57 -3.22
CA ILE A 135 -15.63 24.04 -1.87
C ILE A 135 -14.15 23.77 -1.61
N GLN A 136 -13.63 24.33 -0.52
CA GLN A 136 -12.32 23.92 0.00
C GLN A 136 -12.46 22.54 0.65
N VAL A 137 -11.52 21.65 0.37
CA VAL A 137 -11.52 20.29 0.91
C VAL A 137 -10.17 19.94 1.51
N GLU A 138 -10.19 19.07 2.52
CA GLU A 138 -8.98 18.39 2.98
C GLU A 138 -8.91 17.02 2.30
N THR A 139 -7.77 16.70 1.72
CA THR A 139 -7.55 15.45 0.99
C THR A 139 -6.69 14.49 1.80
N GLY A 140 -6.95 13.19 1.62
CA GLY A 140 -6.24 12.11 2.30
C GLY A 140 -5.43 11.27 1.32
N ILE A 141 -5.58 9.95 1.42
CA ILE A 141 -4.87 8.99 0.58
C ILE A 141 -5.26 9.18 -0.89
N GLU A 142 -4.25 9.30 -1.74
CA GLU A 142 -4.37 9.30 -3.20
C GLU A 142 -3.99 7.93 -3.79
N THR A 143 -4.84 7.47 -4.70
CA THR A 143 -4.66 6.29 -5.55
C THR A 143 -4.49 6.74 -7.00
N GLU A 144 -4.26 5.79 -7.92
CA GLU A 144 -4.05 6.13 -9.34
C GLU A 144 -5.27 6.81 -9.98
N GLU A 145 -6.49 6.51 -9.53
CA GLU A 145 -7.73 7.04 -10.11
C GLU A 145 -8.49 8.00 -9.17
N TYR A 146 -8.39 7.79 -7.85
CA TYR A 146 -9.20 8.47 -6.84
C TYR A 146 -8.38 9.05 -5.70
N THR A 147 -8.85 10.18 -5.18
CA THR A 147 -8.32 10.81 -3.97
C THR A 147 -9.38 10.83 -2.89
N GLN A 148 -9.00 10.44 -1.69
CA GLN A 148 -9.83 10.51 -0.50
C GLN A 148 -10.10 11.96 -0.10
N VAL A 149 -11.35 12.26 0.27
CA VAL A 149 -11.77 13.54 0.84
C VAL A 149 -12.07 13.36 2.32
N LEU A 150 -11.29 14.03 3.17
CA LEU A 150 -11.39 13.98 4.62
C LEU A 150 -12.45 14.96 5.16
N SER A 151 -12.59 16.12 4.52
CA SER A 151 -13.57 17.13 4.91
C SER A 151 -13.98 18.03 3.73
N GLY A 152 -15.13 18.71 3.88
CA GLY A 152 -15.67 19.66 2.90
C GLY A 152 -16.79 19.11 2.00
N LEU A 153 -16.88 17.80 1.81
CA LEU A 153 -17.95 17.15 1.04
C LEU A 153 -18.76 16.17 1.87
N LYS A 154 -19.96 15.84 1.39
CA LYS A 154 -20.84 14.81 1.94
C LYS A 154 -21.10 13.71 0.91
N ILE A 155 -21.47 12.53 1.40
CA ILE A 155 -21.95 11.45 0.54
C ILE A 155 -23.11 11.95 -0.34
N ASN A 156 -23.12 11.55 -1.61
CA ASN A 156 -24.07 11.98 -2.64
C ASN A 156 -23.93 13.42 -3.15
N ASP A 157 -22.94 14.21 -2.70
CA ASP A 157 -22.63 15.48 -3.36
C ASP A 157 -22.17 15.21 -4.81
N GLN A 158 -22.76 15.90 -5.79
CA GLN A 158 -22.34 15.82 -7.18
C GLN A 158 -21.16 16.77 -7.42
N VAL A 159 -20.04 16.22 -7.88
CA VAL A 159 -18.82 16.98 -8.16
C VAL A 159 -18.49 16.96 -9.65
N VAL A 160 -17.77 17.99 -10.11
CA VAL A 160 -17.27 18.05 -11.48
C VAL A 160 -16.03 17.16 -11.59
N SER A 161 -16.11 16.09 -12.40
CA SER A 161 -14.96 15.23 -12.70
C SER A 161 -14.18 15.68 -13.92
N HIS A 162 -14.87 16.10 -14.98
CA HIS A 162 -14.24 16.55 -16.22
C HIS A 162 -14.43 18.06 -16.40
N GLY A 163 -13.36 18.75 -16.81
CA GLY A 163 -13.40 20.20 -17.06
C GLY A 163 -13.33 21.08 -15.82
N SER A 164 -12.92 20.53 -14.66
CA SER A 164 -12.66 21.27 -13.42
C SER A 164 -11.72 22.47 -13.64
N THR A 165 -10.70 22.30 -14.49
CA THR A 165 -9.77 23.36 -14.92
C THR A 165 -10.45 24.55 -15.62
N LEU A 166 -11.56 24.35 -16.34
CA LEU A 166 -12.29 25.46 -16.98
C LEU A 166 -12.96 26.34 -15.92
N LEU A 167 -13.55 25.71 -14.89
CA LEU A 167 -14.14 26.41 -13.76
C LEU A 167 -13.08 27.10 -12.90
N LYS A 168 -11.85 26.56 -12.81
CA LYS A 168 -10.71 27.22 -12.16
C LYS A 168 -10.48 28.60 -12.76
N GLY A 169 -10.43 28.71 -14.09
CA GLY A 169 -10.21 29.98 -14.81
C GLY A 169 -11.29 31.03 -14.51
N LEU A 170 -12.54 30.61 -14.40
CA LEU A 170 -13.67 31.49 -14.11
C LEU A 170 -13.78 31.89 -12.63
N SER A 171 -13.40 30.99 -11.71
CA SER A 171 -13.62 31.17 -10.27
C SER A 171 -12.48 31.86 -9.54
N PHE A 172 -11.24 31.76 -10.05
CA PHE A 172 -10.08 32.33 -9.36
C PHE A 172 -9.57 33.62 -10.00
N GLY A 173 -9.97 33.90 -11.25
CA GLY A 173 -9.49 35.04 -12.00
C GLY A 173 -8.00 34.91 -12.34
N TYR A 174 -7.67 35.11 -13.61
CA TYR A 174 -6.34 35.55 -14.01
C TYR A 174 -6.47 36.96 -14.57
#